data_AF-R7C6D6-F1
#
_entry.id   AF-R7C6D6-F1
#
_cell.length_a   1.000
_cell.length_b   1.000
_cell.length_c   1.000
_cell.angle_alpha   90.00
_cell.angle_beta   90.00
_cell.angle_gamma   90.00
#
_symmetry.space_group_name_H-M   'P 1'
#
loop_
_entity.id
_entity.type
_entity.pdbx_description
1 polymer ?
#
loop_
_entity_poly.entity_id
_entity_poly.type
_entity_poly.pdbx_seq_one_letter_code
_entity_poly.pdbx_strand_id
1 'polypeptide(L)'
;MKTAVIGFPRIGALRELKFSSEKYFRNEITEEELLETGRTLRKTHWKIQKEAGIDYISCNDFSYYDGILDAAVMCGIIPKRYQELNLSELDTYFAMARGYQGEAGDVKALAMKKWFNTNYHYIVPEVEDDTVISFSGKKLLSEFEEAKELGILVKPVVPGAYTLLKLCRYTGTKTAEDFVDDVILAYKELLKLCDKNEVSWIQFDEPSLVFDMTEQDLALFRKIYFEILPSAQSCQVLVQTYFGDVRDVYQDLIQLPFAGVGLDFVEGKQTKKLIEQYGFPKDKILFAGLVNGKNIWKNHYKETLQALQELKEKGIHTVLSTSCSLLHVPYTIEQEKELSDEYKKHFAFAKEKLSELRDLKALAEDENFLSSILLKANESLFLAGRDCVKEEVKNRLKQVKDEDYVRTPARKERQKRQKEVLGLPIFPTTTIGSFPQTKDVKANRSAYRRGEKTKEEYVAFNREKISECIRWQEEIGCTCPW
;
A
#
# COMPACT_ATOMS: atom_id res chain seq x y z
N MET A 1 -7.28 23.69 11.95
CA MET A 1 -7.26 22.25 11.67
C MET A 1 -5.97 21.92 10.92
N LYS A 2 -5.26 20.84 11.27
CA LYS A 2 -4.08 20.39 10.50
C LYS A 2 -4.43 19.19 9.61
N THR A 3 -3.67 18.98 8.54
CA THR A 3 -3.81 17.85 7.61
C THR A 3 -2.57 16.98 7.52
N ALA A 4 -2.76 15.68 7.27
CA ALA A 4 -1.67 14.72 7.16
C ALA A 4 -1.89 13.72 6.01
N VAL A 5 -0.80 13.33 5.35
CA VAL A 5 -0.79 12.23 4.37
C VAL A 5 0.07 11.11 4.92
N ILE A 6 -0.50 9.90 5.00
CA ILE A 6 0.19 8.71 5.53
C ILE A 6 1.37 8.31 4.62
N GLY A 7 1.19 8.41 3.31
CA GLY A 7 2.21 8.15 2.29
C GLY A 7 1.68 8.53 0.90
N PHE A 8 2.56 8.76 -0.08
CA PHE A 8 2.22 9.20 -1.42
C PHE A 8 2.66 8.19 -2.50
N PRO A 9 1.93 8.03 -3.64
CA PRO A 9 2.33 7.07 -4.67
C PRO A 9 3.66 7.45 -5.32
N ARG A 10 4.63 6.54 -5.21
CA ARG A 10 6.01 6.73 -5.67
C ARG A 10 6.26 6.51 -7.16
N ILE A 11 5.31 5.91 -7.89
CA ILE A 11 5.55 5.44 -9.26
C ILE A 11 5.74 6.57 -10.28
N GLY A 12 5.28 7.78 -9.95
CA GLY A 12 5.24 8.96 -10.81
C GLY A 12 4.00 8.99 -11.73
N ALA A 13 3.69 10.18 -12.27
CA ALA A 13 2.47 10.40 -13.05
C ALA A 13 2.42 9.56 -14.35
N LEU A 14 3.58 9.23 -14.92
CA LEU A 14 3.72 8.48 -16.16
C LEU A 14 4.49 7.16 -15.97
N ARG A 15 4.66 6.73 -14.72
CA ARG A 15 5.40 5.51 -14.30
C ARG A 15 6.91 5.61 -14.51
N GLU A 16 7.47 6.79 -14.27
CA GLU A 16 8.88 7.13 -14.37
C GLU A 16 9.75 6.14 -13.58
N LEU A 17 9.36 5.82 -12.34
CA LEU A 17 10.10 4.87 -11.49
C LEU A 17 10.16 3.47 -12.11
N LYS A 18 9.04 3.00 -12.66
CA LYS A 18 8.96 1.69 -13.32
C LYS A 18 9.94 1.63 -14.49
N PHE A 19 9.89 2.62 -15.37
CA PHE A 19 10.72 2.62 -16.58
C PHE A 19 12.20 2.78 -16.25
N SER A 20 12.55 3.64 -15.27
CA SER A 20 13.94 3.80 -14.82
C SER A 20 14.48 2.51 -14.20
N SER A 21 13.72 1.87 -13.30
CA SER A 21 14.10 0.58 -12.71
C SER A 21 14.28 -0.51 -13.77
N GLU A 22 13.35 -0.60 -14.73
CA GLU A 22 13.44 -1.58 -15.82
C GLU A 22 14.65 -1.32 -16.75
N LYS A 23 15.04 -0.06 -16.98
CA LYS A 23 16.26 0.29 -17.72
C LYS A 23 17.51 -0.12 -16.94
N TYR A 24 17.53 0.15 -15.63
CA TYR A 24 18.64 -0.24 -14.75
C TYR A 24 18.84 -1.76 -14.77
N PHE A 25 17.76 -2.55 -14.67
CA PHE A 25 17.86 -4.03 -14.74
C PHE A 25 18.32 -4.56 -16.10
N ARG A 26 18.27 -3.75 -17.16
CA ARG A 26 18.81 -4.07 -18.49
C ARG A 26 20.20 -3.47 -18.73
N ASN A 27 20.81 -2.88 -17.69
CA ASN A 27 22.10 -2.16 -17.76
C ASN A 27 22.08 -1.03 -18.79
N GLU A 28 20.92 -0.40 -19.02
CA GLU A 28 20.75 0.72 -19.95
C GLU A 28 21.03 2.09 -19.31
N ILE A 29 21.02 2.14 -17.97
CA ILE A 29 21.35 3.32 -17.16
C ILE A 29 22.21 2.89 -15.96
N THR A 30 22.96 3.82 -15.38
CA THR A 30 23.78 3.56 -14.18
C THR A 30 22.96 3.60 -12.89
N GLU A 31 23.58 3.16 -11.79
CA GLU A 31 23.00 3.28 -10.44
C GLU A 31 22.71 4.75 -10.11
N GLU A 32 23.63 5.67 -10.43
CA GLU A 32 23.47 7.10 -10.18
C GLU A 32 22.28 7.70 -10.93
N GLU A 33 22.03 7.29 -12.18
CA GLU A 33 20.88 7.74 -12.98
C GLU A 33 19.54 7.25 -12.39
N LEU A 34 19.50 6.03 -11.87
CA LEU A 34 18.34 5.50 -11.14
C LEU A 34 18.14 6.26 -9.82
N LEU A 35 19.21 6.51 -9.08
CA LEU A 35 19.17 7.27 -7.83
C LEU A 35 18.66 8.71 -8.06
N GLU A 36 19.12 9.36 -9.12
CA GLU A 36 18.67 10.70 -9.52
C GLU A 36 17.19 10.71 -9.93
N THR A 37 16.71 9.67 -10.62
CA THR A 37 15.28 9.51 -10.91
C THR A 37 14.47 9.48 -9.60
N GLY A 38 14.91 8.72 -8.60
CA GLY A 38 14.27 8.65 -7.30
C GLY A 38 14.25 10.00 -6.58
N ARG A 39 15.38 10.71 -6.56
CA ARG A 39 15.49 12.06 -5.98
C ARG A 39 14.55 13.05 -6.64
N THR A 40 14.49 13.05 -7.97
CA THR A 40 13.59 13.91 -8.75
C THR A 40 12.12 13.63 -8.41
N LEU A 41 11.73 12.36 -8.30
CA LEU A 41 10.38 11.96 -7.91
C LEU A 41 10.02 12.42 -6.49
N ARG A 42 10.88 12.13 -5.50
CA ARG A 42 10.66 12.59 -4.11
C ARG A 42 10.47 14.10 -4.01
N LYS A 43 11.38 14.87 -4.62
CA LYS A 43 11.28 16.34 -4.69
C LYS A 43 9.98 16.81 -5.32
N THR A 44 9.53 16.14 -6.39
CA THR A 44 8.28 16.46 -7.07
C THR A 44 7.07 16.20 -6.17
N HIS A 45 7.04 15.05 -5.50
CA HIS A 45 5.94 14.65 -4.63
C HIS A 45 5.85 15.54 -3.38
N TRP A 46 6.96 15.90 -2.75
CA TRP A 46 6.97 16.81 -1.60
C TRP A 46 6.49 18.21 -1.97
N LYS A 47 6.92 18.73 -3.13
CA LYS A 47 6.44 20.04 -3.62
C LYS A 47 4.94 20.03 -3.87
N ILE A 48 4.40 19.01 -4.54
CA ILE A 48 2.96 18.89 -4.79
C ILE A 48 2.17 18.87 -3.47
N GLN A 49 2.63 18.12 -2.47
CA GLN A 49 1.99 18.09 -1.15
C GLN A 49 2.10 19.43 -0.42
N LYS A 50 3.26 20.11 -0.51
CA LYS A 50 3.46 21.44 0.08
C LYS A 50 2.57 22.50 -0.57
N GLU A 51 2.48 22.51 -1.90
CA GLU A 51 1.62 23.40 -2.69
C GLU A 51 0.13 23.16 -2.40
N ALA A 52 -0.26 21.92 -2.10
CA ALA A 52 -1.60 21.58 -1.62
C ALA A 52 -1.87 22.03 -0.17
N GLY A 53 -0.85 22.52 0.56
CA GLY A 53 -1.00 23.02 1.92
C GLY A 53 -1.09 21.92 2.99
N ILE A 54 -0.53 20.75 2.72
CA ILE A 54 -0.46 19.64 3.70
C ILE A 54 0.50 20.01 4.84
N ASP A 55 0.04 19.84 6.09
CA ASP A 55 0.85 20.19 7.27
C ASP A 55 1.85 19.09 7.65
N TYR A 56 1.43 17.82 7.60
CA TYR A 56 2.28 16.65 7.85
C TYR A 56 2.53 15.88 6.55
N ILE A 57 3.60 16.27 5.83
CA ILE A 57 4.05 15.65 4.59
C ILE A 57 4.92 14.43 4.93
N SER A 58 4.66 13.29 4.28
CA SER A 58 5.45 12.07 4.48
C SER A 58 6.79 12.12 3.74
N CYS A 59 7.83 11.54 4.35
CA CYS A 59 9.05 11.11 3.68
C CYS A 59 9.41 9.69 4.12
N ASN A 60 10.38 9.06 3.46
CA ASN A 60 10.69 7.62 3.61
C ASN A 60 9.57 6.67 3.16
N ASP A 61 8.47 7.21 2.62
CA ASP A 61 7.39 6.48 1.94
C ASP A 61 7.75 6.09 0.50
N PHE A 62 8.75 6.76 -0.10
CA PHE A 62 9.38 6.35 -1.35
C PHE A 62 10.19 5.06 -1.16
N SER A 63 10.20 4.21 -2.19
CA SER A 63 10.99 2.99 -2.25
C SER A 63 11.24 2.61 -3.71
N TYR A 64 12.40 2.02 -4.00
CA TYR A 64 12.67 1.50 -5.34
C TYR A 64 11.91 0.20 -5.63
N TYR A 65 11.45 -0.52 -4.60
CA TYR A 65 10.71 -1.76 -4.79
C TYR A 65 9.60 -1.99 -3.79
N ASP A 66 9.90 -2.01 -2.48
CA ASP A 66 8.94 -2.28 -1.42
C ASP A 66 9.32 -1.65 -0.07
N GLY A 67 8.33 -1.09 0.65
CA GLY A 67 8.55 -0.40 1.92
C GLY A 67 8.84 -1.33 3.11
N ILE A 68 8.32 -2.57 3.09
CA ILE A 68 8.70 -3.57 4.11
C ILE A 68 10.13 -4.04 3.87
N LEU A 69 10.52 -4.27 2.61
CA LEU A 69 11.90 -4.57 2.26
C LEU A 69 12.85 -3.44 2.68
N ASP A 70 12.47 -2.17 2.46
CA ASP A 70 13.27 -1.02 2.93
C ASP A 70 13.48 -1.07 4.45
N ALA A 71 12.44 -1.37 5.22
CA ALA A 71 12.53 -1.48 6.68
C ALA A 71 13.39 -2.68 7.12
N ALA A 72 13.30 -3.81 6.42
CA ALA A 72 14.16 -4.96 6.67
C ALA A 72 15.63 -4.61 6.45
N VAL A 73 15.97 -3.97 5.33
CA VAL A 73 17.34 -3.52 5.04
C VAL A 73 17.81 -2.46 6.03
N MET A 74 16.94 -1.53 6.44
CA MET A 74 17.22 -0.54 7.50
C MET A 74 17.58 -1.22 8.83
N CYS A 75 17.04 -2.39 9.10
CA CYS A 75 17.33 -3.21 10.29
C CYS A 75 18.42 -4.27 10.06
N GLY A 76 19.13 -4.27 8.92
CA GLY A 76 20.16 -5.25 8.61
C GLY A 76 19.65 -6.67 8.36
N ILE A 77 18.33 -6.83 8.16
CA ILE A 77 17.69 -8.12 7.87
C ILE A 77 17.92 -8.46 6.40
N ILE A 78 19.11 -8.97 6.11
CA ILE A 78 19.55 -9.39 4.78
C ILE A 78 20.05 -10.83 4.90
N PRO A 79 19.34 -11.83 4.34
CA PRO A 79 19.77 -13.22 4.40
C PRO A 79 21.17 -13.45 3.80
N LYS A 80 21.92 -14.39 4.37
CA LYS A 80 23.33 -14.62 4.07
C LYS A 80 23.59 -14.84 2.58
N ARG A 81 22.71 -15.58 1.90
CA ARG A 81 22.80 -15.87 0.46
C ARG A 81 22.84 -14.63 -0.43
N TYR A 82 22.29 -13.49 0.01
CA TYR A 82 22.38 -12.24 -0.75
C TYR A 82 23.65 -11.47 -0.39
N GLN A 83 24.10 -11.53 0.87
CA GLN A 83 25.36 -10.93 1.30
C GLN A 83 26.56 -11.59 0.60
N GLU A 84 26.54 -12.92 0.45
CA GLU A 84 27.61 -13.70 -0.18
C GLU A 84 27.80 -13.40 -1.68
N LEU A 85 26.83 -12.73 -2.34
CA LEU A 85 27.00 -12.25 -3.72
C LEU A 85 27.96 -11.05 -3.83
N ASN A 86 28.22 -10.34 -2.73
CA ASN A 86 29.09 -9.15 -2.70
C ASN A 86 28.72 -8.07 -3.74
N LEU A 87 27.42 -7.84 -3.94
CA LEU A 87 26.89 -6.81 -4.84
C LEU A 87 26.89 -5.43 -4.18
N SER A 88 26.57 -4.37 -4.93
CA SER A 88 26.28 -3.05 -4.35
C SER A 88 25.09 -3.14 -3.37
N GLU A 89 24.92 -2.14 -2.50
CA GLU A 89 23.76 -2.10 -1.58
C GLU A 89 22.44 -2.14 -2.37
N LEU A 90 22.36 -1.42 -3.49
CA LEU A 90 21.16 -1.37 -4.33
C LEU A 90 20.92 -2.68 -5.09
N ASP A 91 21.97 -3.28 -5.65
CA ASP A 91 21.84 -4.57 -6.34
C ASP A 91 21.51 -5.71 -5.36
N THR A 92 22.04 -5.68 -4.14
CA THR A 92 21.66 -6.62 -3.07
C THR A 92 20.19 -6.47 -2.71
N TYR A 93 19.71 -5.24 -2.53
CA TYR A 93 18.31 -4.93 -2.31
C TYR A 93 17.41 -5.48 -3.44
N PHE A 94 17.82 -5.30 -4.68
CA PHE A 94 17.08 -5.82 -5.82
C PHE A 94 17.17 -7.34 -6.00
N ALA A 95 18.28 -7.96 -5.62
CA ALA A 95 18.44 -9.41 -5.58
C ALA A 95 17.46 -10.04 -4.57
N MET A 96 17.25 -9.41 -3.42
CA MET A 96 16.21 -9.83 -2.47
C MET A 96 14.81 -9.74 -3.10
N ALA A 97 14.53 -8.67 -3.83
CA ALA A 97 13.21 -8.43 -4.42
C ALA A 97 12.87 -9.29 -5.64
N ARG A 98 13.85 -9.60 -6.50
CA ARG A 98 13.62 -10.23 -7.82
C ARG A 98 14.51 -11.43 -8.11
N GLY A 99 15.39 -11.79 -7.19
CA GLY A 99 16.45 -12.77 -7.44
C GLY A 99 17.61 -12.14 -8.21
N TYR A 100 18.68 -12.91 -8.34
CA TYR A 100 19.86 -12.54 -9.09
C TYR A 100 20.40 -13.79 -9.79
N GLN A 101 20.79 -13.64 -11.05
CA GLN A 101 21.47 -14.69 -11.82
C GLN A 101 22.55 -14.01 -12.67
N GLY A 102 23.82 -14.28 -12.37
CA GLY A 102 24.95 -13.62 -13.01
C GLY A 102 26.29 -14.16 -12.54
N GLU A 103 27.37 -13.41 -12.76
CA GLU A 103 28.74 -13.83 -12.41
C GLU A 103 28.93 -14.01 -10.90
N ALA A 104 28.19 -13.25 -10.07
CA ALA A 104 28.24 -13.37 -8.62
C ALA A 104 27.49 -14.61 -8.07
N GLY A 105 26.69 -15.30 -8.88
CA GLY A 105 25.95 -16.49 -8.48
C GLY A 105 24.50 -16.51 -8.95
N ASP A 106 23.70 -17.37 -8.34
CA ASP A 106 22.28 -17.55 -8.61
C ASP A 106 21.51 -17.69 -7.28
N VAL A 107 20.60 -16.75 -7.02
CA VAL A 107 19.70 -16.77 -5.86
C VAL A 107 18.27 -16.41 -6.25
N LYS A 108 17.33 -17.08 -5.61
CA LYS A 108 15.90 -16.81 -5.79
C LYS A 108 15.51 -15.53 -5.08
N ALA A 109 14.49 -14.85 -5.61
CA ALA A 109 13.80 -13.77 -4.92
C ALA A 109 13.20 -14.26 -3.59
N LEU A 110 13.07 -13.34 -2.63
CA LEU A 110 12.23 -13.54 -1.47
C LEU A 110 10.75 -13.73 -1.88
N ALA A 111 9.99 -14.36 -1.00
CA ALA A 111 8.57 -14.56 -1.21
C ALA A 111 7.83 -13.21 -1.25
N MET A 112 6.77 -13.14 -2.06
CA MET A 112 5.91 -11.97 -2.14
C MET A 112 4.51 -12.33 -1.62
N LYS A 113 3.95 -11.52 -0.71
CA LYS A 113 2.60 -11.71 -0.15
C LYS A 113 1.75 -10.47 -0.32
N LYS A 114 0.42 -10.64 -0.38
CA LYS A 114 -0.50 -9.50 -0.38
C LYS A 114 -0.32 -8.67 0.88
N TRP A 115 -0.29 -7.36 0.70
CA TRP A 115 -0.31 -6.40 1.79
C TRP A 115 -1.74 -6.25 2.29
N PHE A 116 -2.07 -7.00 3.36
CA PHE A 116 -3.38 -7.03 3.99
C PHE A 116 -4.51 -7.27 2.97
N ASN A 117 -5.58 -6.46 3.02
CA ASN A 117 -6.74 -6.56 2.13
C ASN A 117 -6.58 -5.73 0.84
N THR A 118 -5.35 -5.42 0.43
CA THR A 118 -5.05 -4.64 -0.78
C THR A 118 -4.57 -5.54 -1.93
N ASN A 119 -4.37 -4.94 -3.11
CA ASN A 119 -3.70 -5.59 -4.24
C ASN A 119 -2.20 -5.26 -4.32
N TYR A 120 -1.69 -4.44 -3.40
CA TYR A 120 -0.25 -4.26 -3.23
C TYR A 120 0.34 -5.55 -2.64
N HIS A 121 1.59 -5.83 -3.00
CA HIS A 121 2.31 -6.95 -2.42
C HIS A 121 3.61 -6.46 -1.82
N TYR A 122 3.97 -7.01 -0.67
CA TYR A 122 5.23 -6.74 -0.01
C TYR A 122 6.17 -7.94 -0.16
N ILE A 123 7.47 -7.66 -0.08
CA ILE A 123 8.50 -8.68 -0.06
C ILE A 123 8.67 -9.15 1.38
N VAL A 124 8.44 -10.44 1.61
CA VAL A 124 8.50 -11.05 2.93
C VAL A 124 9.96 -11.11 3.37
N PRO A 125 10.39 -10.34 4.39
CA PRO A 125 11.75 -10.43 4.90
C PRO A 125 11.98 -11.82 5.49
N GLU A 126 13.18 -12.37 5.29
CA GLU A 126 13.58 -13.63 5.92
C GLU A 126 14.64 -13.36 6.99
N VAL A 127 14.46 -13.98 8.15
CA VAL A 127 15.36 -13.92 9.29
C VAL A 127 15.92 -15.32 9.53
N GLU A 128 17.24 -15.43 9.46
CA GLU A 128 18.03 -16.65 9.71
C GLU A 128 18.57 -16.63 11.16
N ASP A 129 18.94 -17.79 11.71
CA ASP A 129 19.34 -17.89 13.13
C ASP A 129 20.57 -17.02 13.49
N ASP A 130 21.43 -16.74 12.51
CA ASP A 130 22.63 -15.91 12.60
C ASP A 130 22.42 -14.47 12.10
N THR A 131 21.18 -14.07 11.80
CA THR A 131 20.86 -12.69 11.40
C THR A 131 21.22 -11.71 12.52
N VAL A 132 22.01 -10.70 12.20
CA VAL A 132 22.36 -9.61 13.11
C VAL A 132 21.49 -8.41 12.79
N ILE A 133 20.49 -8.16 13.63
CA ILE A 133 19.63 -6.99 13.49
C ILE A 133 20.38 -5.77 14.00
N SER A 134 20.58 -4.79 13.11
CA SER A 134 21.28 -3.54 13.42
C SER A 134 20.72 -2.39 12.59
N PHE A 135 20.63 -1.21 13.19
CA PHE A 135 20.00 -0.06 12.55
C PHE A 135 20.97 0.69 11.62
N SER A 136 20.52 0.94 10.40
CA SER A 136 21.15 1.81 9.41
C SER A 136 20.19 2.93 8.98
N GLY A 137 20.47 4.15 9.42
CA GLY A 137 19.65 5.33 9.12
C GLY A 137 19.88 5.97 7.75
N LYS A 138 20.74 5.39 6.88
CA LYS A 138 21.23 6.05 5.66
C LYS A 138 20.10 6.58 4.76
N LYS A 139 19.14 5.72 4.40
CA LYS A 139 18.02 6.08 3.51
C LYS A 139 17.13 7.17 4.14
N LEU A 140 16.65 6.92 5.35
CA LEU A 140 15.74 7.83 6.05
C LEU A 140 16.36 9.22 6.22
N LEU A 141 17.62 9.29 6.67
CA LEU A 141 18.30 10.56 6.85
C LEU A 141 18.56 11.26 5.52
N SER A 142 18.98 10.53 4.48
CA SER A 142 19.18 11.11 3.15
C SER A 142 17.89 11.73 2.61
N GLU A 143 16.76 11.04 2.70
CA GLU A 143 15.48 11.58 2.23
C GLU A 143 14.97 12.73 3.10
N PHE A 144 15.21 12.68 4.41
CA PHE A 144 14.86 13.76 5.33
C PHE A 144 15.66 15.04 5.02
N GLU A 145 16.97 14.92 4.84
CA GLU A 145 17.84 16.06 4.50
C GLU A 145 17.51 16.62 3.11
N GLU A 146 17.22 15.78 2.11
CA GLU A 146 16.75 16.24 0.78
C GLU A 146 15.49 17.11 0.90
N ALA A 147 14.54 16.75 1.76
CA ALA A 147 13.34 17.56 1.99
C ALA A 147 13.65 18.85 2.78
N LYS A 148 14.54 18.77 3.77
CA LYS A 148 14.99 19.91 4.59
C LYS A 148 15.71 20.95 3.74
N GLU A 149 16.55 20.55 2.78
CA GLU A 149 17.22 21.43 1.81
C GLU A 149 16.22 22.21 0.93
N LEU A 150 15.02 21.66 0.71
CA LEU A 150 13.94 22.32 -0.01
C LEU A 150 13.11 23.26 0.89
N GLY A 151 13.43 23.36 2.18
CA GLY A 151 12.64 24.08 3.17
C GLY A 151 11.29 23.41 3.47
N ILE A 152 11.16 22.11 3.19
CA ILE A 152 9.92 21.35 3.40
C ILE A 152 10.07 20.52 4.68
N LEU A 153 9.28 20.86 5.69
CA LEU A 153 9.14 20.04 6.88
C LEU A 153 8.41 18.74 6.53
N VAL A 154 9.02 17.62 6.87
CA VAL A 154 8.50 16.28 6.59
C VAL A 154 8.51 15.42 7.86
N LYS A 155 7.65 14.40 7.86
CA LYS A 155 7.54 13.36 8.88
C LYS A 155 7.94 12.02 8.26
N PRO A 156 9.09 11.44 8.65
CA PRO A 156 9.45 10.09 8.23
C PRO A 156 8.39 9.06 8.57
N VAL A 157 8.22 8.11 7.65
CA VAL A 157 7.32 6.97 7.80
C VAL A 157 8.15 5.69 7.75
N VAL A 158 7.95 4.82 8.73
CA VAL A 158 8.61 3.52 8.82
C VAL A 158 7.55 2.50 9.24
N PRO A 159 7.54 1.28 8.67
CA PRO A 159 6.85 0.15 9.29
C PRO A 159 7.20 0.08 10.78
N GLY A 160 6.23 -0.12 11.65
CA GLY A 160 6.47 -0.23 13.08
C GLY A 160 7.15 -1.55 13.45
N ALA A 161 7.81 -1.57 14.61
CA ALA A 161 8.61 -2.69 15.08
C ALA A 161 7.79 -3.98 15.22
N TYR A 162 6.55 -3.88 15.71
CA TYR A 162 5.65 -5.02 15.87
C TYR A 162 5.25 -5.57 14.49
N THR A 163 4.84 -4.71 13.56
CA THR A 163 4.49 -5.11 12.20
C THR A 163 5.68 -5.72 11.46
N LEU A 164 6.88 -5.15 11.57
CA LEU A 164 8.08 -5.72 10.95
C LEU A 164 8.32 -7.15 11.46
N LEU A 165 8.33 -7.35 12.78
CA LEU A 165 8.54 -8.68 13.40
C LEU A 165 7.49 -9.70 12.97
N LYS A 166 6.21 -9.32 12.93
CA LYS A 166 5.09 -10.21 12.56
C LYS A 166 5.10 -10.58 11.09
N LEU A 167 5.62 -9.72 10.21
CA LEU A 167 5.64 -9.95 8.77
C LEU A 167 6.90 -10.63 8.26
N CYS A 168 7.93 -10.76 9.10
CA CYS A 168 9.12 -11.56 8.82
C CYS A 168 8.78 -13.06 8.79
N ARG A 169 9.55 -13.80 7.98
CA ARG A 169 9.59 -15.26 7.98
C ARG A 169 10.89 -15.72 8.63
N TYR A 170 10.79 -16.53 9.67
CA TYR A 170 11.94 -17.14 10.35
C TYR A 170 12.23 -18.49 9.69
N THR A 171 13.46 -18.69 9.21
CA THR A 171 13.84 -19.85 8.37
C THR A 171 14.67 -20.89 9.10
N GLY A 172 15.14 -20.60 10.31
CA GLY A 172 15.90 -21.52 11.17
C GLY A 172 15.10 -22.07 12.35
N THR A 173 15.77 -22.22 13.50
CA THR A 173 15.17 -22.71 14.75
C THR A 173 14.66 -21.58 15.64
N LYS A 174 15.22 -20.37 15.50
CA LYS A 174 14.77 -19.17 16.20
C LYS A 174 13.43 -18.69 15.66
N THR A 175 12.70 -17.99 16.51
CA THR A 175 11.39 -17.41 16.24
C THR A 175 11.42 -15.90 16.43
N ALA A 176 10.29 -15.23 16.21
CA ALA A 176 10.18 -13.79 16.43
C ALA A 176 10.61 -13.36 17.84
N GLU A 177 10.33 -14.19 18.86
CA GLU A 177 10.65 -13.90 20.26
C GLU A 177 12.15 -13.70 20.49
N ASP A 178 12.99 -14.45 19.77
CA ASP A 178 14.45 -14.40 19.90
C ASP A 178 15.08 -13.11 19.35
N PHE A 179 14.34 -12.36 18.52
CA PHE A 179 14.80 -11.14 17.85
C PHE A 179 14.11 -9.87 18.36
N VAL A 180 13.20 -9.98 19.35
CA VAL A 180 12.44 -8.83 19.87
C VAL A 180 13.36 -7.75 20.41
N ASP A 181 14.34 -8.13 21.23
CA ASP A 181 15.22 -7.18 21.91
C ASP A 181 16.15 -6.45 20.90
N ASP A 182 16.59 -7.15 19.85
CA ASP A 182 17.41 -6.56 18.79
C ASP A 182 16.59 -5.56 17.95
N VAL A 183 15.33 -5.89 17.62
CA VAL A 183 14.44 -4.95 16.92
C VAL A 183 14.12 -3.75 17.81
N ILE A 184 13.86 -3.95 19.11
CA ILE A 184 13.69 -2.85 20.06
C ILE A 184 14.93 -1.95 20.04
N LEU A 185 16.13 -2.52 20.11
CA LEU A 185 17.37 -1.75 20.06
C LEU A 185 17.49 -0.95 18.76
N ALA A 186 17.20 -1.56 17.61
CA ALA A 186 17.23 -0.88 16.31
C ALA A 186 16.28 0.33 16.26
N TYR A 187 15.05 0.20 16.79
CA TYR A 187 14.09 1.31 16.83
C TYR A 187 14.43 2.37 17.89
N LYS A 188 15.10 2.00 18.99
CA LYS A 188 15.68 2.97 19.93
C LYS A 188 16.74 3.82 19.23
N GLU A 189 17.63 3.21 18.44
CA GLU A 189 18.63 3.94 17.65
C GLU A 189 18.01 4.81 16.55
N LEU A 190 16.91 4.37 15.93
CA LEU A 190 16.12 5.19 15.01
C LEU A 190 15.60 6.47 15.68
N LEU A 191 15.01 6.37 16.88
CA LEU A 191 14.52 7.55 17.60
C LEU A 191 15.66 8.49 18.01
N LYS A 192 16.80 7.96 18.47
CA LYS A 192 17.99 8.77 18.75
C LYS A 192 18.52 9.48 17.50
N LEU A 193 18.47 8.83 16.34
CA LEU A 193 18.82 9.46 15.06
C LEU A 193 17.85 10.60 14.74
N CYS A 194 16.55 10.39 14.95
CA CYS A 194 15.54 11.43 14.76
C CYS A 194 15.78 12.63 15.67
N ASP A 195 16.00 12.40 16.97
CA ASP A 195 16.31 13.47 17.93
C ASP A 195 17.58 14.24 17.54
N LYS A 196 18.65 13.53 17.16
CA LYS A 196 19.93 14.12 16.74
C LYS A 196 19.80 15.03 15.52
N ASN A 197 18.90 14.72 14.59
CA ASN A 197 18.70 15.48 13.35
C ASN A 197 17.47 16.39 13.41
N GLU A 198 16.93 16.62 14.60
CA GLU A 198 15.80 17.52 14.85
C GLU A 198 14.53 17.14 14.05
N VAL A 199 14.31 15.83 13.88
CA VAL A 199 13.09 15.30 13.27
C VAL A 199 11.94 15.49 14.26
N SER A 200 11.03 16.41 13.97
CA SER A 200 9.91 16.74 14.87
C SER A 200 8.92 15.59 15.08
N TRP A 201 8.65 14.80 14.03
CA TRP A 201 7.68 13.71 14.07
C TRP A 201 8.20 12.50 13.31
N ILE A 202 7.94 11.30 13.83
CA ILE A 202 8.08 10.04 13.11
C ILE A 202 6.78 9.25 13.18
N GLN A 203 6.41 8.59 12.09
CA GLN A 203 5.26 7.70 12.01
C GLN A 203 5.73 6.26 11.95
N PHE A 204 5.22 5.45 12.88
CA PHE A 204 5.32 4.00 12.87
C PHE A 204 4.02 3.39 12.37
N ASP A 205 4.10 2.79 11.19
CA ASP A 205 2.98 2.10 10.56
C ASP A 205 2.80 0.73 11.21
N GLU A 206 1.74 0.58 12.00
CA GLU A 206 1.38 -0.64 12.70
C GLU A 206 0.05 -1.26 12.21
N PRO A 207 -0.12 -1.54 10.90
CA PRO A 207 -1.34 -2.14 10.39
C PRO A 207 -1.57 -3.58 10.87
N SER A 208 -0.55 -4.28 11.38
CA SER A 208 -0.75 -5.63 11.93
C SER A 208 -1.67 -5.65 13.16
N LEU A 209 -1.91 -4.48 13.77
CA LEU A 209 -2.81 -4.31 14.91
C LEU A 209 -4.30 -4.39 14.56
N VAL A 210 -4.65 -4.50 13.27
CA VAL A 210 -6.05 -4.71 12.83
C VAL A 210 -6.43 -6.19 12.69
N PHE A 211 -5.48 -7.11 12.91
CA PHE A 211 -5.78 -8.54 13.02
C PHE A 211 -6.37 -8.86 14.38
N ASP A 212 -7.05 -10.00 14.48
CA ASP A 212 -7.45 -10.56 15.78
C ASP A 212 -6.19 -10.82 16.60
N MET A 213 -6.10 -10.24 17.81
CA MET A 213 -4.92 -10.30 18.65
C MET A 213 -5.14 -11.24 19.84
N THR A 214 -4.16 -12.12 20.09
CA THR A 214 -4.11 -12.92 21.31
C THR A 214 -3.49 -12.11 22.47
N GLU A 215 -3.60 -12.60 23.70
CA GLU A 215 -2.89 -11.99 24.84
C GLU A 215 -1.36 -11.98 24.65
N GLN A 216 -0.81 -12.99 23.96
CA GLN A 216 0.61 -13.01 23.60
C GLN A 216 0.97 -11.88 22.64
N ASP A 217 0.11 -11.62 21.64
CA ASP A 217 0.30 -10.51 20.70
C ASP A 217 0.24 -9.15 21.40
N LEU A 218 -0.73 -8.96 22.29
CA LEU A 218 -0.87 -7.74 23.09
C LEU A 218 0.33 -7.54 24.02
N ALA A 219 0.78 -8.60 24.70
CA ALA A 219 1.97 -8.55 25.57
C ALA A 219 3.23 -8.19 24.77
N LEU A 220 3.39 -8.74 23.57
CA LEU A 220 4.51 -8.41 22.69
C LEU A 220 4.47 -6.94 22.25
N PHE A 221 3.32 -6.46 21.79
CA PHE A 221 3.13 -5.05 21.41
C PHE A 221 3.46 -4.09 22.57
N ARG A 222 2.93 -4.38 23.77
CA ARG A 222 3.23 -3.61 24.98
C ARG A 222 4.72 -3.60 25.29
N LYS A 223 5.39 -4.77 25.28
CA LYS A 223 6.84 -4.88 25.55
C LYS A 223 7.63 -3.99 24.59
N ILE A 224 7.39 -4.15 23.29
CA ILE A 224 8.08 -3.41 22.23
C ILE A 224 8.01 -1.90 22.47
N TYR A 225 6.80 -1.37 22.65
CA TYR A 225 6.63 0.08 22.71
C TYR A 225 6.85 0.69 24.09
N PHE A 226 6.66 -0.08 25.17
CA PHE A 226 7.10 0.35 26.50
C PHE A 226 8.61 0.60 26.54
N GLU A 227 9.38 -0.19 25.79
CA GLU A 227 10.83 -0.02 25.72
C GLU A 227 11.30 1.02 24.68
N ILE A 228 10.65 1.10 23.52
CA ILE A 228 11.08 2.02 22.45
C ILE A 228 10.78 3.48 22.81
N LEU A 229 9.54 3.78 23.23
CA LEU A 229 9.05 5.15 23.35
C LEU A 229 9.83 6.05 24.33
N PRO A 230 10.35 5.56 25.48
CA PRO A 230 11.18 6.38 26.36
C PRO A 230 12.49 6.88 25.73
N SER A 231 12.90 6.33 24.58
CA SER A 231 14.09 6.79 23.86
C SER A 231 13.84 8.03 23.00
N ALA A 232 12.58 8.42 22.78
CA ALA A 232 12.25 9.67 22.09
C ALA A 232 12.35 10.84 23.07
N GLN A 233 13.20 11.82 22.77
CA GLN A 233 13.36 13.03 23.60
C GLN A 233 12.58 14.21 23.04
N SER A 234 12.88 14.60 21.80
CA SER A 234 12.25 15.75 21.12
C SER A 234 11.35 15.30 19.96
N CYS A 235 11.65 14.14 19.38
CA CYS A 235 10.86 13.53 18.31
C CYS A 235 9.53 12.99 18.84
N GLN A 236 8.43 13.43 18.24
CA GLN A 236 7.09 12.95 18.56
C GLN A 236 6.77 11.69 17.74
N VAL A 237 6.34 10.63 18.44
CA VAL A 237 6.02 9.35 17.80
C VAL A 237 4.51 9.24 17.54
N LEU A 238 4.14 9.02 16.27
CA LEU A 238 2.80 8.67 15.82
C LEU A 238 2.73 7.16 15.55
N VAL A 239 1.85 6.44 16.23
CA VAL A 239 1.45 5.08 15.81
C VAL A 239 0.30 5.19 14.81
N GLN A 240 0.47 4.66 13.60
CA GLN A 240 -0.51 4.75 12.53
C GLN A 240 -1.06 3.38 12.18
N THR A 241 -2.38 3.22 12.29
CA THR A 241 -3.10 1.98 11.94
C THR A 241 -4.03 2.24 10.76
N TYR A 242 -4.31 1.21 9.96
CA TYR A 242 -5.17 1.31 8.78
C TYR A 242 -5.66 -0.05 8.27
N PHE A 243 -6.65 -0.02 7.38
CA PHE A 243 -7.34 -1.17 6.77
C PHE A 243 -8.36 -1.90 7.65
N GLY A 244 -8.59 -1.41 8.86
CA GLY A 244 -9.53 -1.95 9.82
C GLY A 244 -9.58 -1.12 11.10
N ASP A 245 -10.30 -1.60 12.10
CA ASP A 245 -10.33 -1.05 13.45
C ASP A 245 -9.48 -1.90 14.40
N VAL A 246 -9.09 -1.31 15.54
CA VAL A 246 -8.09 -1.86 16.47
C VAL A 246 -8.74 -2.31 17.78
N ARG A 247 -9.85 -3.04 17.69
CA ARG A 247 -10.71 -3.42 18.84
C ARG A 247 -9.92 -4.01 20.00
N ASP A 248 -9.00 -4.92 19.71
CA ASP A 248 -8.30 -5.71 20.73
C ASP A 248 -7.19 -4.91 21.45
N VAL A 249 -6.65 -3.87 20.80
CA VAL A 249 -5.47 -3.11 21.29
C VAL A 249 -5.75 -1.61 21.48
N TYR A 250 -6.99 -1.15 21.26
CA TYR A 250 -7.36 0.27 21.33
C TYR A 250 -6.94 0.92 22.65
N GLN A 251 -7.22 0.25 23.77
CA GLN A 251 -6.90 0.76 25.10
C GLN A 251 -5.39 0.90 25.30
N ASP A 252 -4.59 -0.05 24.81
CA ASP A 252 -3.13 0.01 24.85
C ASP A 252 -2.58 1.17 24.01
N LEU A 253 -3.11 1.36 22.80
CA LEU A 253 -2.71 2.46 21.92
C LEU A 253 -2.89 3.83 22.56
N ILE A 254 -3.99 4.04 23.29
CA ILE A 254 -4.26 5.31 23.95
C ILE A 254 -3.56 5.45 25.31
N GLN A 255 -3.12 4.36 25.94
CA GLN A 255 -2.40 4.39 27.22
C GLN A 255 -0.89 4.54 27.04
N LEU A 256 -0.31 3.94 26.01
CA LEU A 256 1.11 4.05 25.72
C LEU A 256 1.51 5.50 25.39
N PRO A 257 2.76 5.92 25.68
CA PRO A 257 3.22 7.30 25.55
C PRO A 257 3.48 7.73 24.09
N PHE A 258 2.64 7.30 23.14
CA PHE A 258 2.60 7.88 21.80
C PHE A 258 2.12 9.34 21.88
N ALA A 259 2.71 10.21 21.06
CA ALA A 259 2.28 11.61 20.93
C ALA A 259 1.05 11.73 20.00
N GLY A 260 0.93 10.81 19.03
CA GLY A 260 -0.22 10.72 18.15
C GLY A 260 -0.68 9.29 17.92
N VAL A 261 -1.97 9.11 17.70
CA VAL A 261 -2.59 7.84 17.34
C VAL A 261 -3.39 8.03 16.06
N GLY A 262 -3.04 7.27 15.02
CA GLY A 262 -3.69 7.26 13.72
C GLY A 262 -4.69 6.12 13.61
N LEU A 263 -5.95 6.45 13.35
CA LEU A 263 -7.06 5.50 13.26
C LEU A 263 -7.79 5.66 11.92
N ASP A 264 -8.17 4.54 11.33
CA ASP A 264 -8.93 4.50 10.08
C ASP A 264 -10.43 4.57 10.38
N PHE A 265 -11.09 5.63 9.89
CA PHE A 265 -12.53 5.84 10.02
C PHE A 265 -13.30 5.37 8.78
N VAL A 266 -12.60 4.95 7.72
CA VAL A 266 -13.20 4.49 6.47
C VAL A 266 -13.42 2.98 6.52
N GLU A 267 -12.39 2.22 6.87
CA GLU A 267 -12.46 0.76 6.97
C GLU A 267 -12.65 0.28 8.41
N GLY A 268 -12.24 1.09 9.40
CA GLY A 268 -12.45 0.83 10.82
C GLY A 268 -13.89 1.12 11.25
N LYS A 269 -14.79 0.18 10.97
CA LYS A 269 -16.23 0.32 11.24
C LYS A 269 -16.56 0.50 12.72
N GLN A 270 -15.70 0.02 13.63
CA GLN A 270 -15.86 0.21 15.08
C GLN A 270 -15.09 1.41 15.64
N THR A 271 -14.26 2.11 14.84
CA THR A 271 -13.38 3.19 15.33
C THR A 271 -14.12 4.27 16.12
N LYS A 272 -15.25 4.77 15.58
CA LYS A 272 -16.08 5.77 16.28
C LYS A 272 -16.62 5.24 17.61
N LYS A 273 -17.09 3.98 17.64
CA LYS A 273 -17.63 3.34 18.85
C LYS A 273 -16.56 3.11 19.91
N LEU A 274 -15.33 2.75 19.50
CA LEU A 274 -14.21 2.59 20.43
C LEU A 274 -13.91 3.91 21.15
N ILE A 275 -13.87 5.03 20.41
CA ILE A 275 -13.70 6.37 20.99
C ILE A 275 -14.87 6.74 21.91
N GLU A 276 -16.11 6.39 21.56
CA GLU A 276 -17.29 6.61 22.40
C GLU A 276 -17.24 5.82 23.70
N GLN A 277 -16.79 4.57 23.64
CA GLN A 277 -16.79 3.66 24.77
C GLN A 277 -15.63 3.93 25.74
N TYR A 278 -14.44 4.21 25.22
CA TYR A 278 -13.20 4.28 26.01
C TYR A 278 -12.60 5.71 26.10
N GLY A 279 -13.14 6.66 25.34
CA GLY A 279 -12.62 8.03 25.26
C GLY A 279 -11.32 8.13 24.46
N PHE A 280 -10.79 9.35 24.35
CA PHE A 280 -9.48 9.62 23.74
C PHE A 280 -8.69 10.59 24.64
N PRO A 281 -7.39 10.34 24.91
CA PRO A 281 -6.60 11.17 25.82
C PRO A 281 -6.38 12.59 25.29
N LYS A 282 -6.42 13.59 26.19
CA LYS A 282 -6.26 15.02 25.83
C LYS A 282 -4.81 15.43 25.55
N ASP A 283 -3.85 14.65 26.04
CA ASP A 283 -2.41 14.83 25.82
C ASP A 283 -1.94 14.29 24.45
N LYS A 284 -2.83 13.61 23.71
CA LYS A 284 -2.51 12.98 22.41
C LYS A 284 -3.22 13.68 21.27
N ILE A 285 -2.67 13.50 20.06
CA ILE A 285 -3.29 13.96 18.82
C ILE A 285 -3.88 12.76 18.08
N LEU A 286 -5.17 12.85 17.74
CA LEU A 286 -5.83 11.88 16.87
C LEU A 286 -5.54 12.22 15.41
N PHE A 287 -4.87 11.33 14.69
CA PHE A 287 -4.78 11.39 13.22
C PHE A 287 -5.97 10.64 12.63
N ALA A 288 -7.04 11.36 12.31
CA ALA A 288 -8.31 10.79 11.87
C ALA A 288 -8.27 10.50 10.36
N GLY A 289 -8.14 9.22 10.00
CA GLY A 289 -8.13 8.74 8.63
C GLY A 289 -9.51 8.77 7.98
N LEU A 290 -9.89 9.92 7.41
CA LEU A 290 -11.24 10.19 6.88
C LEU A 290 -11.26 10.33 5.34
N VAL A 291 -10.11 10.56 4.69
CA VAL A 291 -9.99 10.59 3.22
C VAL A 291 -9.51 9.23 2.72
N ASN A 292 -10.36 8.48 2.01
CA ASN A 292 -10.06 7.10 1.62
C ASN A 292 -8.77 7.00 0.78
N GLY A 293 -7.75 6.27 1.26
CA GLY A 293 -6.48 6.10 0.57
C GLY A 293 -6.37 4.87 -0.36
N LYS A 294 -7.40 4.02 -0.40
CA LYS A 294 -7.42 2.78 -1.21
C LYS A 294 -8.55 2.70 -2.24
N ASN A 295 -9.33 3.77 -2.38
CA ASN A 295 -10.40 3.88 -3.38
C ASN A 295 -10.44 5.27 -4.03
N ILE A 296 -10.90 5.31 -5.27
CA ILE A 296 -10.82 6.46 -6.16
C ILE A 296 -12.03 7.39 -6.08
N TRP A 297 -13.03 7.08 -5.27
CA TRP A 297 -14.21 7.93 -5.15
C TRP A 297 -13.87 9.24 -4.45
N LYS A 298 -14.47 10.33 -4.96
CA LYS A 298 -14.42 11.64 -4.33
C LYS A 298 -15.03 11.59 -2.94
N ASN A 299 -14.43 12.28 -1.97
CA ASN A 299 -14.87 12.33 -0.59
C ASN A 299 -16.21 13.07 -0.47
N HIS A 300 -17.10 12.54 0.37
CA HIS A 300 -18.34 13.22 0.74
C HIS A 300 -18.05 14.23 1.86
N TYR A 301 -17.83 15.50 1.52
CA TYR A 301 -17.28 16.48 2.47
C TYR A 301 -18.16 16.67 3.69
N LYS A 302 -19.49 16.67 3.51
CA LYS A 302 -20.44 16.78 4.63
C LYS A 302 -20.25 15.70 5.70
N GLU A 303 -20.10 14.43 5.30
CA GLU A 303 -19.92 13.31 6.23
C GLU A 303 -18.60 13.45 7.00
N THR A 304 -17.53 13.83 6.30
CA THR A 304 -16.22 14.08 6.92
C THR A 304 -16.27 15.26 7.90
N LEU A 305 -16.92 16.36 7.54
CA LEU A 305 -17.07 17.54 8.41
C LEU A 305 -17.90 17.23 9.65
N GLN A 306 -18.96 16.42 9.52
CA GLN A 306 -19.75 15.94 10.66
C GLN A 306 -18.89 15.11 11.62
N ALA A 307 -18.11 14.15 11.11
CA ALA A 307 -17.21 13.36 11.94
C ALA A 307 -16.18 14.23 12.67
N LEU A 308 -15.60 15.23 11.98
CA LEU A 308 -14.67 16.18 12.60
C LEU A 308 -15.34 17.04 13.68
N GLN A 309 -16.58 17.47 13.45
CA GLN A 309 -17.34 18.24 14.43
C GLN A 309 -17.63 17.42 15.69
N GLU A 310 -18.07 16.16 15.54
CA GLU A 310 -18.31 15.25 16.68
C GLU A 310 -17.03 15.02 17.51
N LEU A 311 -15.87 14.87 16.85
CA LEU A 311 -14.57 14.75 17.53
C LEU A 311 -14.21 16.03 18.28
N LYS A 312 -14.45 17.20 17.67
CA LYS A 312 -14.22 18.52 18.28
C LYS A 312 -15.13 18.74 19.50
N GLU A 313 -16.40 18.36 19.43
CA GLU A 313 -17.37 18.45 20.53
C GLU A 313 -16.97 17.58 21.73
N LYS A 314 -16.28 16.45 21.48
CA LYS A 314 -15.67 15.62 22.53
C LYS A 314 -14.36 16.19 23.09
N GLY A 315 -13.88 17.33 22.58
CA GLY A 315 -12.62 17.96 22.98
C GLY A 315 -11.37 17.23 22.49
N ILE A 316 -11.48 16.45 21.41
CA ILE A 316 -10.37 15.65 20.87
C ILE A 316 -9.54 16.50 19.90
N HIS A 317 -8.24 16.63 20.19
CA HIS A 317 -7.29 17.29 19.28
C HIS A 317 -7.07 16.43 18.03
N THR A 318 -7.58 16.90 16.90
CA THR A 318 -7.66 16.11 15.66
C THR A 318 -6.79 16.70 14.55
N VAL A 319 -6.13 15.81 13.81
CA VAL A 319 -5.50 16.05 12.51
C VAL A 319 -6.30 15.27 11.47
N LEU A 320 -6.77 15.94 10.43
CA LEU A 320 -7.46 15.30 9.31
C LEU A 320 -6.44 14.55 8.45
N SER A 321 -6.63 13.25 8.23
CA SER A 321 -5.68 12.45 7.46
C SER A 321 -6.34 11.56 6.40
N THR A 322 -5.51 11.05 5.49
CA THR A 322 -5.85 9.93 4.63
C THR A 322 -6.06 8.66 5.47
N SER A 323 -6.97 7.77 5.07
CA SER A 323 -7.29 6.55 5.82
C SER A 323 -6.17 5.50 5.82
N CYS A 324 -5.35 5.51 4.78
CA CYS A 324 -4.13 4.73 4.61
C CYS A 324 -3.20 5.49 3.65
N SER A 325 -2.03 4.94 3.33
CA SER A 325 -1.16 5.50 2.29
C SER A 325 -1.90 5.64 0.96
N LEU A 326 -1.65 6.73 0.23
CA LEU A 326 -2.17 6.96 -1.13
C LEU A 326 -1.45 6.10 -2.19
N LEU A 327 -0.52 5.25 -1.78
CA LEU A 327 0.09 4.20 -2.62
C LEU A 327 -0.95 3.34 -3.35
N HIS A 328 -2.15 3.18 -2.77
CA HIS A 328 -3.17 2.26 -3.26
C HIS A 328 -4.18 2.88 -4.24
N VAL A 329 -4.00 4.15 -4.61
CA VAL A 329 -4.78 4.83 -5.66
C VAL A 329 -3.88 5.30 -6.80
N PRO A 330 -4.42 5.53 -8.01
CA PRO A 330 -3.62 6.06 -9.10
C PRO A 330 -3.11 7.48 -8.79
N TYR A 331 -2.23 8.01 -9.64
CA TYR A 331 -1.52 9.25 -9.35
C TYR A 331 -2.43 10.49 -9.48
N THR A 332 -3.06 10.70 -10.64
CA THR A 332 -3.95 11.85 -10.90
C THR A 332 -4.96 11.53 -11.99
N ILE A 333 -6.19 12.03 -11.82
CA ILE A 333 -7.25 11.91 -12.84
C ILE A 333 -6.93 12.69 -14.12
N GLU A 334 -6.01 13.66 -14.08
CA GLU A 334 -5.63 14.50 -15.22
C GLU A 334 -5.07 13.68 -16.40
N GLN A 335 -4.58 12.46 -16.15
CA GLN A 335 -4.08 11.56 -17.19
C GLN A 335 -5.18 10.74 -17.87
N GLU A 336 -6.41 10.77 -17.38
CA GLU A 336 -7.54 10.06 -17.98
C GLU A 336 -8.10 10.86 -19.17
N LYS A 337 -7.74 10.49 -20.40
CA LYS A 337 -8.20 11.21 -21.62
C LYS A 337 -9.46 10.64 -22.24
N GLU A 338 -9.74 9.36 -22.03
CA GLU A 338 -10.84 8.63 -22.68
C GLU A 338 -12.13 8.63 -21.84
N LEU A 339 -12.01 8.87 -20.53
CA LEU A 339 -13.15 8.88 -19.63
C LEU A 339 -13.92 10.21 -19.76
N SER A 340 -15.26 10.14 -19.87
CA SER A 340 -16.10 11.34 -19.94
C SER A 340 -16.11 12.12 -18.62
N ASP A 341 -16.38 13.43 -18.71
CA ASP A 341 -16.44 14.31 -17.53
C ASP A 341 -17.56 13.93 -16.57
N GLU A 342 -18.62 13.30 -17.08
CA GLU A 342 -19.72 12.74 -16.29
C GLU A 342 -19.22 11.71 -15.27
N TYR A 343 -18.22 10.89 -15.61
CA TYR A 343 -17.63 9.93 -14.67
C TYR A 343 -16.47 10.55 -13.88
N LYS A 344 -15.59 11.31 -14.53
CA LYS A 344 -14.41 11.92 -13.89
C LYS A 344 -14.77 12.78 -12.68
N LYS A 345 -15.89 13.51 -12.74
CA LYS A 345 -16.34 14.36 -11.63
C LYS A 345 -16.54 13.59 -10.31
N HIS A 346 -16.79 12.28 -10.36
CA HIS A 346 -16.97 11.42 -9.19
C HIS A 346 -15.66 10.82 -8.64
N PHE A 347 -14.52 11.05 -9.30
CA PHE A 347 -13.24 10.48 -8.91
C PHE A 347 -12.29 11.52 -8.29
N ALA A 348 -11.43 11.02 -7.41
CA ALA A 348 -10.28 11.71 -6.83
C ALA A 348 -9.16 10.69 -6.65
N PHE A 349 -8.07 10.84 -7.41
CA PHE A 349 -6.87 10.01 -7.27
C PHE A 349 -5.92 10.67 -6.25
N ALA A 350 -4.65 10.26 -6.15
CA ALA A 350 -3.78 10.75 -5.09
C ALA A 350 -3.61 12.27 -5.08
N LYS A 351 -3.36 12.90 -6.23
CA LYS A 351 -3.22 14.36 -6.35
C LYS A 351 -4.52 15.08 -5.97
N GLU A 352 -5.67 14.57 -6.40
CA GLU A 352 -6.96 15.19 -6.08
C GLU A 352 -7.32 15.03 -4.61
N LYS A 353 -6.93 13.92 -3.95
CA LYS A 353 -7.10 13.72 -2.49
C LYS A 353 -6.33 14.75 -1.66
N LEU A 354 -5.21 15.29 -2.17
CA LEU A 354 -4.55 16.42 -1.51
C LEU A 354 -5.41 17.69 -1.55
N SER A 355 -6.11 17.92 -2.67
CA SER A 355 -7.08 19.02 -2.78
C SER A 355 -8.27 18.79 -1.84
N GLU A 356 -8.75 17.55 -1.69
CA GLU A 356 -9.80 17.22 -0.72
C GLU A 356 -9.40 17.57 0.71
N LEU A 357 -8.18 17.22 1.13
CA LEU A 357 -7.66 17.58 2.46
C LEU A 357 -7.59 19.08 2.67
N ARG A 358 -7.12 19.84 1.67
CA ARG A 358 -7.07 21.31 1.71
C ARG A 358 -8.46 21.93 1.83
N ASP A 359 -9.38 21.47 1.01
CA ASP A 359 -10.77 21.93 0.97
C ASP A 359 -11.48 21.67 2.30
N LEU A 360 -11.34 20.44 2.83
CA LEU A 360 -11.89 20.05 4.12
C LEU A 360 -11.27 20.83 5.28
N LYS A 361 -9.96 21.10 5.24
CA LYS A 361 -9.29 21.96 6.24
C LYS A 361 -9.92 23.34 6.29
N ALA A 362 -10.09 23.99 5.13
CA ALA A 362 -10.69 25.32 5.05
C ALA A 362 -12.15 25.31 5.54
N LEU A 363 -12.95 24.30 5.15
CA LEU A 363 -14.33 24.17 5.60
C LEU A 363 -14.44 23.88 7.11
N ALA A 364 -13.53 23.10 7.69
CA ALA A 364 -13.54 22.79 9.12
C ALA A 364 -13.16 23.98 10.02
N GLU A 365 -12.53 25.01 9.45
CA GLU A 365 -12.17 26.26 10.14
C GLU A 365 -13.21 27.37 9.97
N ASP A 366 -14.15 27.22 9.02
CA ASP A 366 -15.22 28.18 8.75
C ASP A 366 -16.47 27.86 9.59
N GLU A 367 -16.88 28.76 10.48
CA GLU A 367 -18.08 28.60 11.30
C GLU A 367 -19.38 28.56 10.48
N ASN A 368 -19.36 29.11 9.25
CA ASN A 368 -20.50 29.17 8.34
C ASN A 368 -20.32 28.23 7.13
N PHE A 369 -19.53 27.18 7.25
CA PHE A 369 -19.18 26.26 6.15
C PHE A 369 -20.40 25.67 5.41
N LEU A 370 -21.56 25.56 6.07
CA LEU A 370 -22.84 25.13 5.45
C LEU A 370 -23.29 26.04 4.30
N SER A 371 -22.88 27.31 4.31
CA SER A 371 -23.18 28.28 3.26
C SER A 371 -22.18 28.23 2.09
N SER A 372 -21.04 27.54 2.27
CA SER A 372 -19.92 27.51 1.33
C SER A 372 -20.31 26.98 -0.04
N ILE A 373 -19.88 27.68 -1.08
CA ILE A 373 -20.05 27.26 -2.49
C ILE A 373 -19.35 25.92 -2.73
N LEU A 374 -18.19 25.70 -2.09
CA LEU A 374 -17.40 24.49 -2.22
C LEU A 374 -18.15 23.27 -1.69
N LEU A 375 -18.73 23.38 -0.48
CA LEU A 375 -19.54 22.30 0.09
C LEU A 375 -20.79 22.03 -0.75
N LYS A 376 -21.51 23.08 -1.17
CA LYS A 376 -22.72 22.95 -2.01
C LYS A 376 -22.41 22.27 -3.35
N ALA A 377 -21.26 22.55 -3.94
CA ALA A 377 -20.82 21.90 -5.18
C ALA A 377 -20.51 20.41 -4.96
N ASN A 378 -19.83 20.06 -3.85
CA ASN A 378 -19.59 18.68 -3.46
C ASN A 378 -20.93 17.94 -3.17
N GLU A 379 -21.85 18.53 -2.42
CA GLU A 379 -23.16 17.93 -2.14
C GLU A 379 -24.00 17.73 -3.41
N SER A 380 -24.01 18.71 -4.32
CA SER A 380 -24.74 18.62 -5.60
C SER A 380 -24.27 17.44 -6.44
N LEU A 381 -22.98 17.09 -6.37
CA LEU A 381 -22.43 15.91 -7.06
C LEU A 381 -23.06 14.60 -6.56
N PHE A 382 -23.32 14.47 -5.26
CA PHE A 382 -23.93 13.27 -4.67
C PHE A 382 -25.46 13.26 -4.84
N LEU A 383 -26.10 14.43 -4.85
CA LEU A 383 -27.54 14.58 -5.06
C LEU A 383 -27.97 14.33 -6.51
N ALA A 384 -27.14 14.67 -7.49
CA ALA A 384 -27.43 14.48 -8.91
C ALA A 384 -27.64 13.00 -9.30
N GLY A 385 -27.31 12.06 -8.41
CA GLY A 385 -27.33 10.64 -8.69
C GLY A 385 -26.24 10.21 -9.67
N ARG A 386 -26.12 8.90 -9.87
CA ARG A 386 -25.25 8.31 -10.89
C ARG A 386 -26.11 7.42 -11.77
N ASP A 387 -25.80 7.33 -13.05
CA ASP A 387 -26.40 6.33 -13.93
C ASP A 387 -25.85 4.93 -13.60
N CYS A 388 -26.32 4.37 -12.48
CA CYS A 388 -25.89 3.07 -11.98
C CYS A 388 -27.06 2.21 -11.49
N VAL A 389 -28.30 2.63 -11.71
CA VAL A 389 -29.50 1.91 -11.26
C VAL A 389 -30.15 1.20 -12.44
N LYS A 390 -29.95 -0.11 -12.52
CA LYS A 390 -30.58 -0.97 -13.54
C LYS A 390 -31.66 -1.84 -12.90
N GLU A 391 -32.93 -1.53 -13.17
CA GLU A 391 -34.07 -2.27 -12.60
C GLU A 391 -34.09 -3.75 -13.03
N GLU A 392 -33.61 -4.07 -14.25
CA GLU A 392 -33.43 -5.46 -14.69
C GLU A 392 -32.49 -6.26 -13.77
N VAL A 393 -31.40 -5.62 -13.29
CA VAL A 393 -30.41 -6.27 -12.42
C VAL A 393 -31.02 -6.50 -11.05
N LYS A 394 -31.72 -5.50 -10.51
CA LYS A 394 -32.46 -5.65 -9.24
C LYS A 394 -33.49 -6.77 -9.31
N ASN A 395 -34.27 -6.83 -10.39
CA ASN A 395 -35.30 -7.85 -10.57
C ASN A 395 -34.69 -9.24 -10.72
N ARG A 396 -33.59 -9.38 -11.45
CA ARG A 396 -32.85 -10.66 -11.55
C ARG A 396 -32.31 -11.10 -10.19
N LEU A 397 -31.75 -10.18 -9.38
CA LEU A 397 -31.22 -10.52 -8.06
C LEU A 397 -32.30 -11.02 -7.10
N LYS A 398 -33.54 -10.51 -7.20
CA LYS A 398 -34.68 -11.01 -6.41
C LYS A 398 -35.10 -12.43 -6.76
N GLN A 399 -34.71 -12.94 -7.93
CA GLN A 399 -35.08 -14.27 -8.40
C GLN A 399 -34.04 -15.34 -8.06
N VAL A 400 -32.88 -14.97 -7.49
CA VAL A 400 -31.85 -15.92 -7.07
C VAL A 400 -32.36 -16.78 -5.92
N LYS A 401 -32.24 -18.10 -6.05
CA LYS A 401 -32.68 -19.09 -5.05
C LYS A 401 -31.52 -19.96 -4.60
N ASP A 402 -31.69 -20.67 -3.48
CA ASP A 402 -30.67 -21.59 -2.95
C ASP A 402 -30.28 -22.67 -3.97
N GLU A 403 -31.20 -23.13 -4.82
CA GLU A 403 -30.93 -24.13 -5.84
C GLU A 403 -29.97 -23.62 -6.94
N ASP A 404 -29.90 -22.31 -7.20
CA ASP A 404 -29.00 -21.72 -8.21
C ASP A 404 -27.51 -21.88 -7.79
N TYR A 405 -27.26 -22.03 -6.48
CA TYR A 405 -25.92 -22.31 -5.93
C TYR A 405 -25.57 -23.81 -5.95
N VAL A 406 -26.53 -24.69 -6.29
CA VAL A 406 -26.37 -26.15 -6.22
C VAL A 406 -26.22 -26.74 -7.63
N ARG A 407 -25.01 -27.20 -7.94
CA ARG A 407 -24.72 -27.91 -9.20
C ARG A 407 -25.38 -29.30 -9.21
N THR A 408 -26.20 -29.59 -10.22
CA THR A 408 -26.80 -30.91 -10.48
C THR A 408 -26.19 -31.59 -11.72
N PRO A 409 -26.10 -32.94 -11.77
CA PRO A 409 -26.29 -33.88 -10.64
C PRO A 409 -25.17 -33.75 -9.59
N ALA A 410 -25.18 -34.55 -8.53
CA ALA A 410 -24.14 -34.53 -7.49
C ALA A 410 -22.73 -34.76 -8.05
N ARG A 411 -21.69 -34.28 -7.34
CA ARG A 411 -20.28 -34.33 -7.81
C ARG A 411 -19.84 -35.72 -8.27
N LYS A 412 -20.22 -36.79 -7.55
CA LYS A 412 -19.86 -38.18 -7.91
C LYS A 412 -20.39 -38.59 -9.28
N GLU A 413 -21.61 -38.18 -9.63
CA GLU A 413 -22.20 -38.45 -10.94
C GLU A 413 -21.58 -37.57 -12.04
N ARG A 414 -21.36 -36.27 -11.74
CA ARG A 414 -20.66 -35.36 -12.67
C ARG A 414 -19.26 -35.85 -13.00
N GLN A 415 -18.51 -36.32 -12.00
CA GLN A 415 -17.15 -36.81 -12.19
C GLN A 415 -17.10 -38.02 -13.12
N LYS A 416 -18.07 -38.96 -13.02
CA LYS A 416 -18.18 -40.09 -13.95
C LYS A 416 -18.39 -39.61 -15.38
N ARG A 417 -19.35 -38.70 -15.59
CA ARG A 417 -19.65 -38.11 -16.91
C ARG A 417 -18.46 -37.31 -17.46
N GLN A 418 -17.79 -36.53 -16.62
CA GLN A 418 -16.60 -35.76 -17.01
C GLN A 418 -15.44 -36.66 -17.41
N LYS A 419 -15.21 -37.77 -16.70
CA LYS A 419 -14.16 -38.73 -17.05
C LYS A 419 -14.42 -39.39 -18.41
N GLU A 420 -15.67 -39.74 -18.67
CA GLU A 420 -16.09 -40.32 -19.96
C GLU A 420 -15.94 -39.32 -21.12
N VAL A 421 -16.42 -38.08 -20.93
CA VAL A 421 -16.41 -37.05 -21.99
C VAL A 421 -15.00 -36.52 -22.27
N LEU A 422 -14.18 -36.31 -21.25
CA LEU A 422 -12.87 -35.68 -21.41
C LEU A 422 -11.74 -36.67 -21.71
N GLY A 423 -11.94 -37.97 -21.46
CA GLY A 423 -10.93 -39.00 -21.78
C GLY A 423 -9.57 -38.82 -21.11
N LEU A 424 -9.50 -38.06 -20.01
CA LEU A 424 -8.23 -37.67 -19.38
C LEU A 424 -7.48 -38.88 -18.80
N PRO A 425 -6.15 -38.92 -18.90
CA PRO A 425 -5.34 -39.95 -18.27
C PRO A 425 -5.36 -39.80 -16.73
N ILE A 426 -4.73 -40.74 -16.03
CA ILE A 426 -4.69 -40.74 -14.56
C ILE A 426 -3.97 -39.51 -13.98
N PHE A 427 -2.95 -38.99 -14.68
CA PHE A 427 -2.24 -37.76 -14.33
C PHE A 427 -2.40 -36.73 -15.46
N PRO A 428 -3.55 -36.04 -15.55
CA PRO A 428 -3.74 -35.03 -16.57
C PRO A 428 -2.82 -33.83 -16.29
N THR A 429 -2.15 -33.36 -17.33
CA THR A 429 -1.34 -32.15 -17.36
C THR A 429 -2.15 -31.00 -17.97
N THR A 430 -2.03 -29.82 -17.37
CA THR A 430 -2.65 -28.56 -17.82
C THR A 430 -1.76 -27.40 -17.40
N THR A 431 -1.97 -26.23 -17.98
CA THR A 431 -1.45 -24.96 -17.48
C THR A 431 -2.54 -24.20 -16.71
N ILE A 432 -2.19 -23.04 -16.14
CA ILE A 432 -3.11 -22.20 -15.32
C ILE A 432 -3.72 -21.06 -16.16
N GLY A 433 -3.31 -20.89 -17.42
CA GLY A 433 -3.89 -19.90 -18.32
C GLY A 433 -2.89 -19.17 -19.19
N SER A 434 -2.52 -17.97 -18.77
CA SER A 434 -1.74 -17.03 -19.58
C SER A 434 -0.36 -17.54 -19.99
N PHE A 435 -0.02 -17.37 -21.27
CA PHE A 435 1.32 -17.53 -21.84
C PHE A 435 2.10 -16.20 -21.91
N PRO A 436 3.43 -16.23 -22.15
CA PRO A 436 4.24 -15.02 -22.23
C PRO A 436 3.68 -13.97 -23.18
N GLN A 437 3.46 -12.75 -22.67
CA GLN A 437 3.01 -11.63 -23.49
C GLN A 437 4.22 -10.98 -24.20
N THR A 438 4.53 -11.52 -25.38
CA THR A 438 5.66 -11.13 -26.23
C THR A 438 5.55 -9.69 -26.78
N LYS A 439 6.68 -9.14 -27.27
CA LYS A 439 6.77 -7.76 -27.77
C LYS A 439 5.79 -7.50 -28.93
N ASP A 440 5.67 -8.45 -29.85
CA ASP A 440 4.73 -8.41 -30.98
C ASP A 440 3.26 -8.44 -30.53
N VAL A 441 2.89 -9.23 -29.51
CA VAL A 441 1.53 -9.20 -28.93
C VAL A 441 1.21 -7.84 -28.34
N LYS A 442 2.16 -7.24 -27.60
CA LYS A 442 2.00 -5.88 -27.05
C LYS A 442 1.87 -4.84 -28.16
N ALA A 443 2.74 -4.91 -29.17
CA ALA A 443 2.73 -4.00 -30.32
C ALA A 443 1.43 -4.11 -31.12
N ASN A 444 0.95 -5.33 -31.41
CA ASN A 444 -0.30 -5.57 -32.12
C ASN A 444 -1.50 -4.98 -31.38
N ARG A 445 -1.58 -5.18 -30.05
CA ARG A 445 -2.64 -4.58 -29.23
C ARG A 445 -2.57 -3.05 -29.20
N SER A 446 -1.37 -2.47 -29.11
CA SER A 446 -1.19 -1.03 -29.15
C SER A 446 -1.59 -0.42 -30.50
N ALA A 447 -1.18 -1.05 -31.61
CA ALA A 447 -1.54 -0.62 -32.97
C ALA A 447 -3.06 -0.66 -33.20
N TYR A 448 -3.72 -1.75 -32.77
CA TYR A 448 -5.19 -1.84 -32.83
C TYR A 448 -5.87 -0.73 -32.02
N ARG A 449 -5.42 -0.46 -30.79
CA ARG A 449 -5.98 0.63 -29.96
C ARG A 449 -5.77 2.02 -30.55
N ARG A 450 -4.69 2.24 -31.31
CA ARG A 450 -4.44 3.49 -32.04
C ARG A 450 -5.14 3.58 -33.40
N GLY A 451 -5.89 2.54 -33.80
CA GLY A 451 -6.55 2.48 -35.11
C GLY A 451 -5.60 2.22 -36.28
N GLU A 452 -4.34 1.85 -36.01
CA GLU A 452 -3.34 1.51 -37.04
C GLU A 452 -3.55 0.10 -37.63
N LYS A 453 -4.36 -0.72 -36.96
CA LYS A 453 -4.78 -2.04 -37.44
C LYS A 453 -6.29 -2.16 -37.40
N THR A 454 -6.86 -2.86 -38.37
CA THR A 454 -8.28 -3.21 -38.37
C THR A 454 -8.57 -4.27 -37.30
N LYS A 455 -9.86 -4.43 -36.97
CA LYS A 455 -10.30 -5.49 -36.06
C LYS A 455 -9.98 -6.87 -36.64
N GLU A 456 -10.11 -7.02 -37.96
CA GLU A 456 -9.86 -8.24 -38.70
C GLU A 456 -8.39 -8.64 -38.59
N GLU A 457 -7.47 -7.70 -38.80
CA GLU A 457 -6.02 -7.92 -38.64
C GLU A 457 -5.65 -8.27 -37.19
N TYR A 458 -6.23 -7.56 -36.22
CA TYR A 458 -6.02 -7.82 -34.80
C TYR A 458 -6.47 -9.24 -34.41
N VAL A 459 -7.67 -9.64 -34.83
CA VAL A 459 -8.23 -10.98 -34.57
C VAL A 459 -7.42 -12.06 -35.28
N ALA A 460 -7.02 -11.85 -36.54
CA ALA A 460 -6.21 -12.80 -37.29
C ALA A 460 -4.87 -13.07 -36.60
N PHE A 461 -4.16 -12.01 -36.18
CA PHE A 461 -2.91 -12.16 -35.41
C PHE A 461 -3.12 -12.94 -34.11
N ASN A 462 -4.18 -12.63 -33.34
CA ASN A 462 -4.43 -13.33 -32.08
C ASN A 462 -4.80 -14.81 -32.30
N ARG A 463 -5.53 -15.13 -33.38
CA ARG A 463 -5.82 -16.52 -33.75
C ARG A 463 -4.55 -17.29 -34.05
N GLU A 464 -3.60 -16.69 -34.76
CA GLU A 464 -2.29 -17.32 -35.02
C GLU A 464 -1.53 -17.55 -33.71
N LYS A 465 -1.49 -16.56 -32.80
CA LYS A 465 -0.85 -16.74 -31.48
C LYS A 465 -1.51 -17.82 -30.64
N ILE A 466 -2.83 -17.94 -30.67
CA ILE A 466 -3.57 -19.01 -30.00
C ILE A 466 -3.19 -20.37 -30.63
N SER A 467 -3.15 -20.45 -31.96
CA SER A 467 -2.74 -21.65 -32.70
C SER A 467 -1.31 -22.08 -32.33
N GLU A 468 -0.36 -21.14 -32.27
CA GLU A 468 1.01 -21.38 -31.81
C GLU A 468 1.05 -21.95 -30.38
N CYS A 469 0.28 -21.38 -29.46
CA CYS A 469 0.23 -21.85 -28.06
C CYS A 469 -0.41 -23.24 -27.93
N ILE A 470 -1.48 -23.52 -28.68
CA ILE A 470 -2.12 -24.84 -28.71
C ILE A 470 -1.15 -25.87 -29.28
N ARG A 471 -0.55 -25.60 -30.44
CA ARG A 471 0.42 -26.50 -31.08
C ARG A 471 1.58 -26.82 -30.15
N TRP A 472 2.15 -25.82 -29.48
CA TRP A 472 3.22 -26.05 -28.50
C TRP A 472 2.78 -26.93 -27.33
N GLN A 473 1.57 -26.70 -26.79
CA GLN A 473 1.01 -27.52 -25.72
C GLN A 473 0.79 -28.98 -26.17
N GLU A 474 0.33 -29.19 -27.40
CA GLU A 474 0.19 -30.52 -27.99
C GLU A 474 1.54 -31.21 -28.19
N GLU A 475 2.55 -30.49 -28.70
CA GLU A 475 3.92 -31.00 -28.90
C GLU A 475 4.57 -31.49 -27.60
N ILE A 476 4.35 -30.80 -26.48
CA ILE A 476 4.88 -31.21 -25.16
C ILE A 476 4.00 -32.26 -24.45
N GLY A 477 2.89 -32.70 -25.06
CA GLY A 477 1.99 -33.70 -24.49
C GLY A 477 1.07 -33.17 -23.38
N CYS A 478 0.66 -31.90 -23.41
CA CYS A 478 -0.32 -31.35 -22.49
C CYS A 478 -1.71 -31.97 -22.75
N THR A 479 -2.31 -32.58 -21.72
CA THR A 479 -3.58 -33.32 -21.88
C THR A 479 -4.82 -32.41 -21.86
N CYS A 480 -4.66 -31.18 -21.40
CA CYS A 480 -5.72 -30.17 -21.34
C CYS A 480 -5.10 -28.80 -21.66
N PRO A 481 -4.99 -28.43 -22.96
CA PRO A 481 -4.42 -27.15 -23.36
C PRO A 481 -5.33 -25.98 -22.96
N TRP A 482 -4.72 -24.83 -22.69
CA TRP A 482 -5.39 -23.54 -22.45
C TRP A 482 -5.38 -22.64 -23.69
#